data_AF-A0AAJ6CJX5-F1
#
_entry.id   AF-A0AAJ6CJX5-F1
#
_cell.length_a   1.000
_cell.length_b   1.000
_cell.length_c   1.000
_cell.angle_alpha   90.00
_cell.angle_beta   90.00
_cell.angle_gamma   90.00
#
_symmetry.space_group_name_H-M   'P 1'
#
loop_
_entity.id
_entity.type
_entity.pdbx_description
1 polymer ?
#
loop_
_entity_poly.entity_id
_entity_poly.type
_entity_poly.pdbx_seq_one_letter_code
_entity_poly.pdbx_strand_id
1 'polypeptide(L)'
;MMVPVRTLLCVFALVSASSAVVYRPDKGMVYQRRQTVSSAASKAKSSSPPFNYGNPSQDYDGVVDHDAKGTPKLDTPVNQTSVSRMATVNSLDDFCMFGPLDLDTPISDQEERTVAWCTKPRNNARVIPDGTLTAVHFVKTDLYVQIMALGDFTKIGIKAGDSGGELDPHGATGKGNPIGGIVSSNITGKDVFYKEWMNYVGHNIMCFRVCTAGSDQAKPKTECEHTLDEMGCNWIMPGDYSPDAFDSCEADPAYPPGIFIENGSTSSFQQYATGLWTLNGERKTYTNGKKGQKTPSAAQSLPASSNCKPGKSPANGIASLSKSAEQRMKKAENAGGSKSASGSSDKRNNSNSDKNGSGSGSSSSDKHGGNGASNTNSPVMFVLALAATAMAGFFVM
;
A
#
# COMPACT_ATOMS: atom_id res chain seq x y z
N MET A 1 -64.40 27.11 -18.96
CA MET A 1 -63.06 26.61 -19.31
C MET A 1 -62.72 25.52 -18.32
N MET A 2 -62.51 24.30 -18.80
CA MET A 2 -62.51 23.06 -18.02
C MET A 2 -61.25 22.92 -17.18
N VAL A 3 -61.42 22.53 -15.92
CA VAL A 3 -60.37 21.96 -15.06
C VAL A 3 -60.72 20.50 -14.81
N PRO A 4 -59.81 19.55 -15.11
CA PRO A 4 -59.75 18.25 -14.44
C PRO A 4 -58.39 18.09 -13.72
N VAL A 5 -58.35 17.97 -12.39
CA VAL A 5 -58.38 16.74 -11.57
C VAL A 5 -57.05 15.97 -11.52
N ARG A 6 -56.37 16.13 -10.36
CA ARG A 6 -55.69 15.16 -9.45
C ARG A 6 -54.90 14.02 -10.09
N THR A 7 -53.67 13.69 -9.63
CA THR A 7 -53.46 12.94 -8.38
C THR A 7 -51.97 12.88 -7.99
N LEU A 8 -51.72 12.94 -6.67
CA LEU A 8 -50.53 12.59 -5.86
C LEU A 8 -49.33 11.91 -6.55
N LEU A 9 -48.11 12.37 -6.21
CA LEU A 9 -47.16 11.58 -5.40
C LEU A 9 -45.98 12.44 -4.92
N CYS A 10 -45.88 12.58 -3.60
CA CYS A 10 -44.67 12.97 -2.90
C CYS A 10 -43.71 11.77 -2.78
N VAL A 11 -42.47 12.12 -2.44
CA VAL A 11 -41.47 11.34 -1.68
C VAL A 11 -40.49 10.47 -2.49
N PHE A 12 -39.21 10.63 -2.09
CA PHE A 12 -38.03 9.80 -2.33
C PHE A 12 -37.28 9.98 -3.65
N ALA A 13 -36.46 11.04 -3.71
CA ALA A 13 -35.14 10.92 -4.32
C ALA A 13 -34.23 10.15 -3.35
N LEU A 14 -34.45 8.83 -3.29
CA LEU A 14 -33.56 7.90 -2.59
C LEU A 14 -32.24 7.81 -3.37
N VAL A 15 -31.17 8.09 -2.65
CA VAL A 15 -29.79 7.74 -2.90
C VAL A 15 -29.69 6.41 -3.65
N SER A 16 -29.16 6.44 -4.87
CA SER A 16 -28.51 5.28 -5.47
C SER A 16 -27.03 5.60 -5.63
N ALA A 17 -26.30 5.50 -4.51
CA ALA A 17 -24.87 5.22 -4.55
C ALA A 17 -24.74 3.82 -5.16
N SER A 18 -24.58 3.76 -6.47
CA SER A 18 -24.26 2.52 -7.17
C SER A 18 -22.96 2.00 -6.60
N SER A 19 -23.04 0.88 -5.90
CA SER A 19 -21.91 0.14 -5.36
C SER A 19 -20.94 -0.18 -6.49
N ALA A 20 -19.86 0.60 -6.59
CA ALA A 20 -18.67 0.17 -7.32
C ALA A 20 -18.05 -0.96 -6.51
N VAL A 21 -18.48 -2.20 -6.79
CA VAL A 21 -17.81 -3.40 -6.29
C VAL A 21 -16.46 -3.46 -7.00
N VAL A 22 -15.43 -2.92 -6.36
CA VAL A 22 -14.03 -3.20 -6.74
C VAL A 22 -13.79 -4.67 -6.38
N TYR A 23 -13.89 -5.52 -7.40
CA TYR A 23 -13.64 -6.95 -7.29
C TYR A 23 -12.13 -7.22 -7.36
N ARG A 24 -11.57 -7.99 -6.41
CA ARG A 24 -10.24 -8.58 -6.51
C ARG A 24 -10.33 -10.10 -6.81
N PRO A 25 -9.40 -10.65 -7.62
CA PRO A 25 -9.27 -12.08 -7.83
C PRO A 25 -8.82 -12.82 -6.56
N ASP A 26 -9.22 -14.09 -6.46
CA ASP A 26 -8.91 -15.01 -5.36
C ASP A 26 -7.39 -15.11 -5.10
N LYS A 27 -7.03 -15.28 -3.82
CA LYS A 27 -5.68 -15.17 -3.20
C LYS A 27 -4.65 -16.23 -3.64
N GLY A 28 -4.59 -16.58 -4.92
CA GLY A 28 -3.81 -17.72 -5.45
C GLY A 28 -2.65 -17.38 -6.40
N MET A 29 -2.47 -16.13 -6.82
CA MET A 29 -1.42 -15.79 -7.79
C MET A 29 -0.41 -14.82 -7.21
N VAL A 30 0.56 -15.39 -6.47
CA VAL A 30 1.78 -14.68 -6.07
C VAL A 30 2.61 -14.46 -7.34
N TYR A 31 2.49 -13.29 -7.96
CA TYR A 31 3.39 -12.89 -9.03
C TYR A 31 4.69 -12.38 -8.41
N GLN A 32 5.65 -13.28 -8.20
CA GLN A 32 7.02 -12.88 -7.87
C GLN A 32 7.68 -12.27 -9.11
N ARG A 33 7.43 -10.99 -9.38
CA ARG A 33 8.34 -10.20 -10.21
C ARG A 33 9.39 -9.60 -9.28
N ARG A 34 10.57 -10.23 -9.29
CA ARG A 34 11.80 -9.70 -8.72
C ARG A 34 11.97 -8.26 -9.21
N GLN A 35 11.71 -7.28 -8.35
CA GLN A 35 12.17 -5.92 -8.59
C GLN A 35 13.70 -5.97 -8.49
N THR A 36 14.36 -6.27 -9.60
CA THR A 36 15.74 -5.82 -9.75
C THR A 36 15.65 -4.31 -9.73
N VAL A 37 16.06 -3.71 -8.61
CA VAL A 37 16.31 -2.29 -8.48
C VAL A 37 17.40 -1.95 -9.50
N SER A 38 16.99 -1.77 -10.76
CA SER A 38 17.86 -1.22 -11.76
C SER A 38 17.92 0.27 -11.43
N SER A 39 19.05 0.67 -10.84
CA SER A 39 19.49 2.05 -10.71
C SER A 39 19.57 2.81 -12.06
N ALA A 40 19.13 2.21 -13.17
CA ALA A 40 19.11 2.79 -14.50
C ALA A 40 17.86 3.64 -14.83
N ALA A 41 16.95 3.88 -13.87
CA ALA A 41 15.97 4.98 -14.02
C ALA A 41 16.64 6.37 -13.90
N SER A 42 17.93 6.41 -13.53
CA SER A 42 18.72 7.63 -13.55
C SER A 42 18.99 8.09 -15.00
N LYS A 43 18.39 9.23 -15.37
CA LYS A 43 18.63 10.03 -16.60
C LYS A 43 17.90 9.65 -17.90
N ALA A 44 16.69 9.12 -17.86
CA ALA A 44 15.80 9.33 -19.01
C ALA A 44 15.32 10.79 -18.98
N LYS A 45 15.92 11.69 -19.78
CA LYS A 45 15.35 13.02 -20.05
C LYS A 45 13.97 12.80 -20.65
N SER A 46 12.91 13.08 -19.90
CA SER A 46 11.57 13.13 -20.49
C SER A 46 11.59 14.21 -21.57
N SER A 47 11.23 13.83 -22.80
CA SER A 47 11.04 14.76 -23.91
C SER A 47 9.74 15.57 -23.78
N SER A 48 8.99 15.35 -22.70
CA SER A 48 7.72 16.01 -22.46
C SER A 48 7.94 17.45 -22.01
N PRO A 49 7.10 18.40 -22.44
CA PRO A 49 7.11 19.74 -21.86
C PRO A 49 6.77 19.66 -20.36
N PRO A 50 7.16 20.66 -19.55
CA PRO A 50 6.74 20.75 -18.15
C PRO A 50 5.23 20.58 -18.01
N PHE A 51 4.79 19.96 -16.92
CA PHE A 51 3.37 19.76 -16.66
C PHE A 51 2.70 21.13 -16.46
N ASN A 52 1.63 21.40 -17.20
CA ASN A 52 0.83 22.62 -17.03
C ASN A 52 -0.29 22.35 -16.01
N TYR A 53 -0.02 22.72 -14.76
CA TYR A 53 -0.92 22.52 -13.62
C TYR A 53 -1.82 23.73 -13.31
N GLY A 54 -1.89 24.73 -14.19
CA GLY A 54 -2.74 25.90 -13.98
C GLY A 54 -2.35 26.73 -12.74
N ASN A 55 -3.35 27.25 -12.02
CA ASN A 55 -3.16 28.05 -10.81
C ASN A 55 -3.57 27.24 -9.58
N PRO A 56 -2.63 26.60 -8.87
CA PRO A 56 -2.94 25.74 -7.75
C PRO A 56 -3.44 26.55 -6.54
N SER A 57 -4.42 25.99 -5.82
CA SER A 57 -4.97 26.54 -4.59
C SER A 57 -4.99 25.48 -3.49
N GLN A 58 -4.67 25.90 -2.27
CA GLN A 58 -4.76 25.07 -1.06
C GLN A 58 -6.23 24.89 -0.61
N ASP A 59 -7.13 25.75 -1.08
CA ASP A 59 -8.56 25.70 -0.79
C ASP A 59 -9.35 24.96 -1.89
N TYR A 60 -8.67 24.35 -2.87
CA TYR A 60 -9.32 23.57 -3.93
C TYR A 60 -10.03 22.34 -3.33
N ASP A 61 -11.19 21.98 -3.89
CA ASP A 61 -11.97 20.84 -3.41
C ASP A 61 -11.15 19.55 -3.44
N GLY A 62 -11.20 18.80 -2.35
CA GLY A 62 -10.42 17.58 -2.17
C GLY A 62 -8.96 17.79 -1.74
N VAL A 63 -8.48 19.01 -1.48
CA VAL A 63 -7.17 19.21 -0.85
C VAL A 63 -7.23 18.90 0.65
N VAL A 64 -8.14 19.56 1.36
CA VAL A 64 -8.27 19.46 2.82
C VAL A 64 -9.20 18.31 3.21
N ASP A 65 -8.78 17.52 4.19
CA ASP A 65 -9.66 16.56 4.86
C ASP A 65 -10.37 17.25 6.03
N HIS A 66 -11.63 17.63 5.82
CA HIS A 66 -12.46 18.24 6.85
C HIS A 66 -13.02 17.23 7.87
N ASP A 67 -13.00 15.94 7.51
CA ASP A 67 -13.51 14.86 8.35
C ASP A 67 -12.44 14.33 9.29
N ALA A 68 -11.16 14.46 8.94
CA ALA A 68 -10.03 14.12 9.81
C ALA A 68 -10.18 14.74 11.22
N LYS A 69 -10.00 13.90 12.24
CA LYS A 69 -10.01 14.30 13.66
C LYS A 69 -8.70 13.90 14.30
N GLY A 70 -8.05 14.86 14.95
CA GLY A 70 -6.78 14.64 15.64
C GLY A 70 -6.05 15.95 15.85
N THR A 71 -4.97 15.89 16.61
CA THR A 71 -4.06 17.03 16.78
C THR A 71 -2.64 16.53 16.51
N PRO A 72 -2.02 16.91 15.38
CA PRO A 72 -0.62 16.61 15.12
C PRO A 72 0.22 17.10 16.30
N LYS A 73 1.04 16.22 16.85
CA LYS A 73 1.80 16.53 18.06
C LYS A 73 3.17 15.89 18.02
N LEU A 74 4.20 16.70 18.25
CA LEU A 74 5.57 16.25 18.51
C LEU A 74 5.75 15.96 20.01
N ASP A 75 6.82 15.23 20.35
CA ASP A 75 7.20 14.86 21.71
C ASP A 75 6.13 14.05 22.46
N THR A 76 5.45 13.16 21.73
CA THR A 76 4.56 12.17 22.35
C THR A 76 5.35 11.01 22.97
N PRO A 77 4.82 10.33 23.99
CA PRO A 77 5.48 9.16 24.57
C PRO A 77 5.86 8.10 23.52
N VAL A 78 7.06 7.53 23.64
CA VAL A 78 7.54 6.48 22.74
C VAL A 78 6.76 5.20 23.00
N ASN A 79 6.04 4.71 21.98
CA ASN A 79 5.23 3.49 22.08
C ASN A 79 5.34 2.63 20.81
N GLN A 80 6.17 1.57 20.87
CA GLN A 80 6.37 0.64 19.76
C GLN A 80 5.22 -0.37 19.56
N THR A 81 4.23 -0.41 20.46
CA THR A 81 2.99 -1.19 20.30
C THR A 81 1.81 -0.31 19.90
N SER A 82 2.07 0.95 19.50
CA SER A 82 1.02 1.87 19.10
C SER A 82 0.21 1.34 17.92
N VAL A 83 -1.09 1.69 17.93
CA VAL A 83 -2.05 1.49 16.85
C VAL A 83 -2.47 2.81 16.18
N SER A 84 -1.73 3.90 16.42
CA SER A 84 -2.02 5.22 15.84
C SER A 84 -1.92 5.17 14.31
N ARG A 85 -2.88 5.83 13.65
CA ARG A 85 -2.96 5.98 12.19
C ARG A 85 -2.90 7.44 11.74
N MET A 86 -2.32 8.29 12.58
CA MET A 86 -2.09 9.70 12.26
C MET A 86 -0.64 9.88 11.82
N ALA A 87 -0.44 10.04 10.51
CA ALA A 87 0.85 10.35 9.91
C ALA A 87 1.02 11.86 9.72
N THR A 88 2.27 12.30 9.65
CA THR A 88 2.61 13.68 9.32
C THR A 88 3.81 13.71 8.38
N VAL A 89 3.83 14.63 7.42
CA VAL A 89 4.95 14.79 6.49
C VAL A 89 5.31 16.27 6.42
N ASN A 90 6.29 16.72 7.22
CA ASN A 90 6.64 18.13 7.34
C ASN A 90 7.96 18.47 6.64
N SER A 91 8.96 17.60 6.78
CA SER A 91 10.33 17.85 6.31
C SER A 91 11.09 16.55 6.10
N LEU A 92 12.33 16.68 5.63
CA LEU A 92 13.35 15.63 5.57
C LEU A 92 13.49 14.82 6.87
N ASP A 93 13.35 15.46 8.04
CA ASP A 93 13.63 14.85 9.35
C ASP A 93 12.41 14.73 10.28
N ASP A 94 11.27 15.35 9.96
CA ASP A 94 9.98 15.22 10.65
C ASP A 94 8.93 14.69 9.68
N PHE A 95 8.89 13.36 9.53
CA PHE A 95 7.85 12.70 8.76
C PHE A 95 7.49 11.34 9.37
N CYS A 96 6.34 10.83 8.95
CA CYS A 96 5.88 9.49 9.20
C CYS A 96 5.61 8.78 7.88
N MET A 97 5.59 7.46 7.94
CA MET A 97 5.09 6.56 6.93
C MET A 97 4.03 5.66 7.57
N PHE A 98 3.14 5.10 6.77
CA PHE A 98 2.38 3.94 7.22
C PHE A 98 3.21 2.68 7.03
N GLY A 99 3.10 1.76 7.98
CA GLY A 99 3.90 0.56 8.03
C GLY A 99 3.23 -0.56 8.81
N PRO A 100 3.93 -1.68 9.05
CA PRO A 100 3.30 -2.88 9.57
C PRO A 100 2.74 -2.66 10.97
N LEU A 101 1.50 -3.10 11.18
CA LEU A 101 0.94 -3.30 12.51
C LEU A 101 1.50 -4.61 13.07
N ASP A 102 1.34 -5.68 12.27
CA ASP A 102 1.88 -7.00 12.52
C ASP A 102 3.22 -7.15 11.80
N LEU A 103 4.26 -7.36 12.59
CA LEU A 103 5.61 -7.52 12.09
C LEU A 103 5.73 -8.84 11.32
N ASP A 104 6.66 -8.90 10.37
CA ASP A 104 6.98 -10.08 9.55
C ASP A 104 5.81 -10.58 8.67
N THR A 105 4.72 -9.81 8.54
CA THR A 105 3.57 -10.06 7.65
C THR A 105 3.69 -9.18 6.40
N PRO A 106 3.44 -9.69 5.19
CA PRO A 106 3.46 -8.87 3.98
C PRO A 106 2.57 -7.62 4.13
N ILE A 107 3.03 -6.46 3.67
CA ILE A 107 2.28 -5.21 3.76
C ILE A 107 0.95 -5.33 3.01
N SER A 108 0.96 -5.93 1.82
CA SER A 108 -0.23 -6.19 1.00
C SER A 108 -1.30 -7.04 1.70
N ASP A 109 -0.92 -7.85 2.70
CA ASP A 109 -1.86 -8.65 3.50
C ASP A 109 -2.46 -7.87 4.68
N GLN A 110 -1.98 -6.66 4.96
CA GLN A 110 -2.37 -5.87 6.13
C GLN A 110 -2.59 -4.37 5.84
N GLU A 111 -2.72 -3.96 4.58
CA GLU A 111 -2.85 -2.56 4.15
C GLU A 111 -3.92 -1.80 4.97
N GLU A 112 -5.10 -2.40 5.13
CA GLU A 112 -6.25 -1.85 5.87
C GLU A 112 -5.97 -1.53 7.34
N ARG A 113 -4.95 -2.14 7.94
CA ARG A 113 -4.70 -2.03 9.39
C ARG A 113 -3.31 -1.56 9.74
N THR A 114 -2.49 -1.19 8.75
CA THR A 114 -1.19 -0.53 8.94
C THR A 114 -1.31 0.66 9.91
N VAL A 115 -0.17 1.04 10.48
CA VAL A 115 -0.07 2.08 11.53
C VAL A 115 1.05 3.05 11.19
N ALA A 116 1.00 4.23 11.78
CA ALA A 116 2.01 5.25 11.59
C ALA A 116 3.34 4.87 12.27
N TRP A 117 4.43 5.04 11.54
CA TRP A 117 5.81 4.97 11.98
C TRP A 117 6.48 6.31 11.65
N CYS A 118 6.98 7.02 12.66
CA CYS A 118 7.50 8.39 12.52
C CYS A 118 8.99 8.48 12.83
N THR A 119 9.71 9.37 12.16
CA THR A 119 11.14 9.63 12.42
C THR A 119 11.39 10.17 13.82
N LYS A 120 10.40 10.85 14.40
CA LYS A 120 10.40 11.43 15.75
C LYS A 120 9.23 10.88 16.60
N PRO A 121 9.30 10.95 17.94
CA PRO A 121 8.17 10.62 18.82
C PRO A 121 7.00 11.58 18.59
N ARG A 122 6.09 11.20 17.71
CA ARG A 122 5.00 12.05 17.22
C ARG A 122 3.69 11.26 17.21
N ASN A 123 2.56 11.94 17.38
CA ASN A 123 1.21 11.42 17.15
C ASN A 123 0.87 10.14 17.94
N ASN A 124 1.57 9.88 19.04
CA ASN A 124 1.57 8.59 19.75
C ASN A 124 1.86 7.41 18.80
N ALA A 125 2.50 7.64 17.67
CA ALA A 125 2.84 6.64 16.66
C ALA A 125 4.06 5.82 17.08
N ARG A 126 4.34 4.76 16.30
CA ARG A 126 5.60 4.04 16.45
C ARG A 126 6.74 4.92 15.97
N VAL A 127 7.94 4.71 16.48
CA VAL A 127 9.12 5.49 16.08
C VAL A 127 10.02 4.63 15.20
N ILE A 128 10.42 5.17 14.05
CA ILE A 128 11.39 4.58 13.13
C ILE A 128 12.77 4.59 13.83
N PRO A 129 13.39 3.43 14.08
CA PRO A 129 14.70 3.37 14.74
C PRO A 129 15.80 4.05 13.92
N ASP A 130 16.74 4.74 14.60
CA ASP A 130 17.91 5.33 13.94
C ASP A 130 18.70 4.27 13.17
N GLY A 131 19.20 4.64 11.98
CA GLY A 131 19.88 3.74 11.07
C GLY A 131 18.95 2.86 10.21
N THR A 132 17.63 3.07 10.27
CA THR A 132 16.67 2.46 9.32
C THR A 132 16.77 3.11 7.94
N LEU A 133 16.84 4.44 7.89
CA LEU A 133 16.88 5.23 6.66
C LEU A 133 18.33 5.44 6.21
N THR A 134 18.63 5.09 4.97
CA THR A 134 19.96 5.25 4.35
C THR A 134 19.98 6.37 3.32
N ALA A 135 18.83 6.75 2.77
CA ALA A 135 18.67 7.96 1.98
C ALA A 135 17.26 8.53 2.19
N VAL A 136 17.12 9.86 2.18
CA VAL A 136 15.82 10.54 2.15
C VAL A 136 15.93 11.81 1.32
N HIS A 137 15.10 11.90 0.30
CA HIS A 137 14.90 13.11 -0.50
C HIS A 137 13.51 13.64 -0.20
N PHE A 138 13.43 14.85 0.37
CA PHE A 138 12.18 15.56 0.56
C PHE A 138 12.05 16.62 -0.53
N VAL A 139 10.97 16.57 -1.31
CA VAL A 139 10.68 17.57 -2.33
C VAL A 139 9.38 18.29 -2.03
N LYS A 140 9.40 19.62 -2.20
CA LYS A 140 8.21 20.46 -2.20
C LYS A 140 7.95 20.96 -3.62
N THR A 141 6.71 20.84 -4.08
CA THR A 141 6.23 21.41 -5.34
C THR A 141 5.05 22.35 -5.04
N ASP A 142 4.53 22.99 -6.08
CA ASP A 142 3.31 23.80 -5.95
C ASP A 142 2.04 22.96 -5.67
N LEU A 143 2.08 21.65 -5.94
CA LEU A 143 0.92 20.75 -5.81
C LEU A 143 1.03 19.79 -4.63
N TYR A 144 2.24 19.39 -4.24
CA TYR A 144 2.44 18.35 -3.24
C TYR A 144 3.78 18.47 -2.52
N VAL A 145 3.86 17.81 -1.37
CA VAL A 145 5.15 17.38 -0.79
C VAL A 145 5.34 15.89 -1.03
N GLN A 146 6.59 15.47 -1.18
CA GLN A 146 6.91 14.07 -1.42
C GLN A 146 8.21 13.67 -0.70
N ILE A 147 8.18 12.53 -0.04
CA ILE A 147 9.33 11.81 0.50
C ILE A 147 9.69 10.68 -0.46
N MET A 148 10.97 10.54 -0.78
CA MET A 148 11.55 9.40 -1.47
C MET A 148 12.68 8.87 -0.59
N ALA A 149 12.54 7.65 -0.08
CA ALA A 149 13.45 7.12 0.92
C ALA A 149 13.92 5.71 0.55
N LEU A 150 15.21 5.48 0.83
CA LEU A 150 15.82 4.15 0.85
C LEU A 150 16.20 3.81 2.28
N GLY A 151 16.16 2.52 2.59
CA GLY A 151 16.51 2.05 3.92
C GLY A 151 16.44 0.54 4.03
N ASP A 152 16.53 0.08 5.27
CA ASP A 152 16.25 -1.31 5.64
C ASP A 152 15.02 -1.34 6.54
N PHE A 153 13.84 -1.45 5.92
CA PHE A 153 12.58 -1.43 6.64
C PHE A 153 12.25 -2.77 7.33
N THR A 154 13.12 -3.79 7.20
CA THR A 154 13.03 -4.97 8.08
C THR A 154 13.27 -4.60 9.54
N LYS A 155 13.97 -3.49 9.79
CA LYS A 155 14.17 -2.89 11.13
C LYS A 155 12.89 -2.42 11.81
N ILE A 156 11.87 -2.07 11.03
CA ILE A 156 10.51 -1.77 11.53
C ILE A 156 9.54 -2.95 11.35
N GLY A 157 10.06 -4.12 10.97
CA GLY A 157 9.30 -5.36 10.85
C GLY A 157 8.56 -5.56 9.53
N ILE A 158 8.94 -4.84 8.46
CA ILE A 158 8.52 -5.25 7.11
C ILE A 158 9.19 -6.57 6.77
N LYS A 159 8.43 -7.51 6.21
CA LYS A 159 8.93 -8.84 5.87
C LYS A 159 10.09 -8.73 4.87
N ALA A 160 11.16 -9.50 5.08
CA ALA A 160 12.29 -9.54 4.15
C ALA A 160 11.83 -9.95 2.74
N GLY A 161 12.29 -9.20 1.72
CA GLY A 161 11.91 -9.44 0.33
C GLY A 161 10.49 -9.04 -0.04
N ASP A 162 9.74 -8.41 0.87
CA ASP A 162 8.42 -7.85 0.56
C ASP A 162 8.55 -6.67 -0.39
N SER A 163 8.00 -6.82 -1.60
CA SER A 163 7.96 -5.77 -2.62
C SER A 163 7.08 -4.59 -2.24
N GLY A 164 6.25 -4.76 -1.21
CA GLY A 164 5.48 -3.70 -0.58
C GLY A 164 3.99 -3.74 -0.86
N GLY A 165 3.33 -2.66 -0.45
CA GLY A 165 1.93 -2.39 -0.74
C GLY A 165 1.69 -0.89 -0.95
N GLU A 166 0.47 -0.59 -1.36
CA GLU A 166 -0.03 0.76 -1.61
C GLU A 166 -1.00 1.13 -0.48
N LEU A 167 -0.85 2.35 0.04
CA LEU A 167 -1.62 2.87 1.17
C LEU A 167 -2.17 4.24 0.81
N ASP A 168 -3.48 4.41 1.03
CA ASP A 168 -4.23 5.56 0.51
C ASP A 168 -5.50 5.86 1.35
N PRO A 169 -6.15 7.03 1.16
CA PRO A 169 -7.31 7.48 1.93
C PRO A 169 -8.64 6.81 1.56
N HIS A 170 -8.72 6.13 0.42
CA HIS A 170 -9.92 5.49 -0.12
C HIS A 170 -9.87 3.98 0.06
N GLY A 171 -8.79 3.31 -0.33
CA GLY A 171 -8.66 1.86 -0.32
C GLY A 171 -9.82 1.13 -1.02
N ALA A 172 -9.89 -0.20 -0.89
CA ALA A 172 -10.89 -1.01 -1.60
C ALA A 172 -12.35 -0.75 -1.16
N THR A 173 -12.56 -0.25 0.06
CA THR A 173 -13.90 -0.05 0.65
C THR A 173 -14.33 1.41 0.72
N GLY A 174 -13.51 2.35 0.22
CA GLY A 174 -13.74 3.79 0.36
C GLY A 174 -13.49 4.32 1.79
N LYS A 175 -12.79 3.58 2.64
CA LYS A 175 -12.49 3.92 4.05
C LYS A 175 -10.99 4.11 4.33
N GLY A 176 -10.17 3.96 3.31
CA GLY A 176 -8.71 4.00 3.38
C GLY A 176 -8.07 2.65 3.73
N ASN A 177 -6.79 2.59 3.45
CA ASN A 177 -5.83 1.52 3.71
C ASN A 177 -4.55 2.21 4.19
N PRO A 178 -4.41 2.55 5.49
CA PRO A 178 -5.20 1.99 6.57
C PRO A 178 -6.55 2.68 6.80
N ILE A 179 -7.50 1.90 7.33
CA ILE A 179 -8.81 2.40 7.75
C ILE A 179 -8.62 3.41 8.89
N GLY A 180 -9.09 4.63 8.67
CA GLY A 180 -8.92 5.75 9.59
C GLY A 180 -7.51 6.37 9.55
N GLY A 181 -6.74 6.10 8.50
CA GLY A 181 -5.52 6.82 8.19
C GLY A 181 -5.80 8.29 7.92
N ILE A 182 -5.13 9.18 8.65
CA ILE A 182 -5.18 10.62 8.42
C ILE A 182 -3.76 11.15 8.30
N VAL A 183 -3.55 12.06 7.34
CA VAL A 183 -2.22 12.61 7.04
C VAL A 183 -2.24 14.11 7.22
N SER A 184 -1.29 14.61 7.99
CA SER A 184 -1.10 16.04 8.22
C SER A 184 0.20 16.55 7.63
N SER A 185 0.25 17.84 7.33
CA SER A 185 1.51 18.55 7.09
C SER A 185 1.37 19.99 7.54
N ASN A 186 2.48 20.60 7.96
CA ASN A 186 2.57 22.01 8.28
C ASN A 186 3.23 22.85 7.19
N ILE A 187 3.34 22.33 5.96
CA ILE A 187 4.08 22.97 4.86
C ILE A 187 3.54 24.36 4.46
N THR A 188 2.31 24.67 4.86
CA THR A 188 1.62 25.96 4.66
C THR A 188 1.79 26.92 5.84
N GLY A 189 2.60 26.56 6.83
CA GLY A 189 2.85 27.33 8.05
C GLY A 189 1.88 27.02 9.21
N LYS A 190 0.92 26.12 9.00
CA LYS A 190 -0.02 25.60 10.02
C LYS A 190 -0.32 24.14 9.75
N ASP A 191 -0.65 23.37 10.79
CA ASP A 191 -1.07 21.98 10.62
C ASP A 191 -2.37 21.90 9.82
N VAL A 192 -2.34 21.19 8.71
CA VAL A 192 -3.48 20.89 7.84
C VAL A 192 -3.56 19.38 7.65
N PHE A 193 -4.77 18.81 7.72
CA PHE A 193 -5.02 17.44 7.27
C PHE A 193 -5.35 17.44 5.78
N TYR A 194 -4.67 16.59 5.03
CA TYR A 194 -4.81 16.49 3.58
C TYR A 194 -5.57 15.24 3.21
N LYS A 195 -6.55 15.39 2.31
CA LYS A 195 -7.45 14.32 1.92
C LYS A 195 -6.78 13.34 0.98
N GLU A 196 -6.07 13.84 -0.03
CA GLU A 196 -5.48 13.01 -1.08
C GLU A 196 -3.98 12.83 -0.81
N TRP A 197 -3.56 11.58 -0.68
CA TRP A 197 -2.18 11.18 -0.40
C TRP A 197 -1.96 9.74 -0.84
N MET A 198 -0.69 9.36 -1.01
CA MET A 198 -0.28 8.01 -1.42
C MET A 198 1.01 7.64 -0.68
N ASN A 199 1.06 6.44 -0.10
CA ASN A 199 2.26 5.91 0.53
C ASN A 199 2.53 4.49 0.02
N TYR A 200 3.65 4.31 -0.67
CA TYR A 200 4.12 3.00 -1.11
C TYR A 200 5.30 2.59 -0.23
N VAL A 201 5.27 1.37 0.28
CA VAL A 201 6.28 0.89 1.21
C VAL A 201 6.65 -0.55 0.95
N GLY A 202 7.93 -0.81 0.69
CA GLY A 202 8.53 -2.13 0.59
C GLY A 202 9.68 -2.31 1.58
N HIS A 203 10.32 -3.48 1.56
CA HIS A 203 11.36 -3.82 2.55
C HIS A 203 12.61 -2.92 2.49
N ASN A 204 12.87 -2.26 1.37
CA ASN A 204 14.06 -1.41 1.15
C ASN A 204 13.79 -0.03 0.54
N ILE A 205 12.52 0.31 0.28
CA ILE A 205 12.12 1.56 -0.38
C ILE A 205 10.80 2.04 0.20
N MET A 206 10.66 3.35 0.37
CA MET A 206 9.42 3.99 0.75
C MET A 206 9.29 5.32 0.00
N CYS A 207 8.10 5.64 -0.43
CA CYS A 207 7.76 6.95 -0.93
C CYS A 207 6.39 7.37 -0.42
N PHE A 208 6.23 8.67 -0.18
CA PHE A 208 5.01 9.23 0.38
C PHE A 208 4.76 10.59 -0.26
N ARG A 209 3.67 10.76 -0.99
CA ARG A 209 3.21 12.05 -1.52
C ARG A 209 1.94 12.48 -0.80
N VAL A 210 1.88 13.76 -0.46
CA VAL A 210 0.71 14.41 0.13
C VAL A 210 0.32 15.56 -0.80
N CYS A 211 -0.89 15.53 -1.34
CA CYS A 211 -1.36 16.57 -2.26
C CYS A 211 -1.84 17.77 -1.48
N THR A 212 -1.08 18.86 -1.56
CA THR A 212 -1.22 20.05 -0.71
C THR A 212 -1.93 21.21 -1.39
N ALA A 213 -2.16 21.13 -2.71
CA ALA A 213 -2.93 22.07 -3.48
C ALA A 213 -3.55 21.37 -4.70
N GLY A 214 -4.49 22.04 -5.36
CA GLY A 214 -5.12 21.54 -6.57
C GLY A 214 -5.59 22.64 -7.52
N SER A 215 -5.87 22.26 -8.75
CA SER A 215 -6.48 23.11 -9.78
C SER A 215 -7.36 22.28 -10.70
N ASP A 216 -8.03 22.92 -11.65
CA ASP A 216 -8.83 22.19 -12.66
C ASP A 216 -7.98 21.31 -13.57
N GLN A 217 -6.71 21.66 -13.77
CA GLN A 217 -5.72 20.95 -14.56
C GLN A 217 -4.99 19.88 -13.74
N ALA A 218 -4.86 20.08 -12.44
CA ALA A 218 -4.14 19.21 -11.50
C ALA A 218 -5.01 18.95 -10.28
N LYS A 219 -5.99 18.05 -10.45
CA LYS A 219 -6.91 17.69 -9.36
C LYS A 219 -6.16 16.86 -8.31
N PRO A 220 -6.32 17.10 -7.00
CA PRO A 220 -5.57 16.39 -5.96
C PRO A 220 -5.66 14.85 -6.08
N LYS A 221 -6.84 14.31 -6.37
CA LYS A 221 -7.05 12.86 -6.57
C LYS A 221 -6.30 12.28 -7.76
N THR A 222 -5.99 13.09 -8.77
CA THR A 222 -5.25 12.67 -9.96
C THR A 222 -3.74 12.78 -9.69
N GLU A 223 -3.31 13.83 -8.99
CA GLU A 223 -1.91 13.99 -8.56
C GLU A 223 -1.47 12.95 -7.53
N CYS A 224 -2.40 12.56 -6.65
CA CYS A 224 -2.28 11.48 -5.68
C CYS A 224 -3.10 10.26 -6.11
N GLU A 225 -2.87 9.79 -7.34
CA GLU A 225 -3.50 8.60 -7.91
C GLU A 225 -3.19 7.32 -7.12
N HIS A 226 -4.23 6.59 -6.74
CA HIS A 226 -4.16 5.49 -5.77
C HIS A 226 -4.75 4.17 -6.32
N THR A 227 -4.81 4.02 -7.65
CA THR A 227 -5.31 2.79 -8.31
C THR A 227 -4.24 2.00 -9.07
N LEU A 228 -2.97 2.39 -8.93
CA LEU A 228 -1.82 1.85 -9.66
C LEU A 228 -0.84 1.11 -8.73
N ASP A 229 -1.42 0.29 -7.85
CA ASP A 229 -0.81 -0.36 -6.69
C ASP A 229 0.45 -1.19 -7.01
N GLU A 230 0.58 -1.73 -8.23
CA GLU A 230 1.69 -2.62 -8.61
C GLU A 230 2.91 -1.89 -9.22
N MET A 231 2.81 -0.58 -9.47
CA MET A 231 3.84 0.16 -10.21
C MET A 231 5.06 0.53 -9.35
N GLY A 232 4.84 0.79 -8.06
CA GLY A 232 5.88 1.08 -7.08
C GLY A 232 6.47 2.50 -7.16
N CYS A 233 7.37 2.80 -6.21
CA CYS A 233 7.83 4.15 -5.93
C CYS A 233 8.45 4.92 -7.10
N ASN A 234 9.42 4.32 -7.79
CA ASN A 234 10.12 5.00 -8.89
C ASN A 234 9.18 5.40 -10.05
N TRP A 235 8.04 4.72 -10.18
CA TRP A 235 7.09 4.97 -11.25
C TRP A 235 5.96 5.90 -10.80
N ILE A 236 5.41 5.70 -9.60
CA ILE A 236 4.29 6.49 -9.08
C ILE A 236 4.75 7.85 -8.57
N MET A 237 5.89 7.88 -7.88
CA MET A 237 6.51 9.06 -7.32
C MET A 237 7.90 9.26 -7.93
N PRO A 238 7.98 9.66 -9.22
CA PRO A 238 9.26 9.86 -9.90
C PRO A 238 10.06 10.99 -9.22
N GLY A 239 11.38 10.83 -9.16
CA GLY A 239 12.30 11.79 -8.57
C GLY A 239 13.65 11.17 -8.21
N ASP A 240 14.32 11.70 -7.18
CA ASP A 240 15.61 11.23 -6.73
C ASP A 240 15.48 10.10 -5.69
N TYR A 241 16.18 9.00 -5.96
CA TYR A 241 16.35 7.84 -5.07
C TYR A 241 17.84 7.47 -4.98
N SER A 242 18.71 8.46 -5.06
CA SER A 242 20.15 8.27 -4.94
C SER A 242 20.48 7.75 -3.54
N PRO A 243 21.29 6.68 -3.41
CA PRO A 243 21.66 6.16 -2.10
C PRO A 243 22.57 7.14 -1.34
N ASP A 244 22.60 6.99 -0.02
CA ASP A 244 23.52 7.70 0.88
C ASP A 244 23.42 9.24 0.80
N ALA A 245 22.26 9.75 0.41
CA ALA A 245 21.96 11.17 0.27
C ALA A 245 20.75 11.58 1.13
N PHE A 246 20.85 12.78 1.69
CA PHE A 246 19.77 13.39 2.46
C PHE A 246 19.64 14.84 2.02
N ASP A 247 18.49 15.21 1.47
CA ASP A 247 18.26 16.59 1.02
C ASP A 247 16.79 17.00 1.08
N SER A 248 16.62 18.33 1.15
CA SER A 248 15.34 18.99 0.93
C SER A 248 15.46 19.87 -0.31
N CYS A 249 14.64 19.63 -1.32
CA CYS A 249 14.62 20.40 -2.55
C CYS A 249 13.24 21.02 -2.81
N GLU A 250 13.23 22.03 -3.68
CA GLU A 250 12.04 22.37 -4.46
C GLU A 250 12.05 21.56 -5.75
N ALA A 251 10.89 21.32 -6.35
CA ALA A 251 10.80 20.65 -7.64
C ALA A 251 9.57 21.12 -8.42
N ASP A 252 9.67 21.02 -9.74
CA ASP A 252 8.48 21.13 -10.59
C ASP A 252 7.52 19.96 -10.27
N PRO A 253 6.20 20.14 -10.35
CA PRO A 253 5.30 19.00 -10.29
C PRO A 253 5.53 18.03 -11.46
N ALA A 254 5.56 16.74 -11.16
CA ALA A 254 5.52 15.69 -12.17
C ALA A 254 4.15 15.67 -12.85
N TYR A 255 4.06 15.09 -14.06
CA TYR A 255 2.77 14.66 -14.57
C TYR A 255 2.13 13.66 -13.60
N PRO A 256 0.80 13.68 -13.46
CA PRO A 256 0.11 12.74 -12.60
C PRO A 256 0.43 11.28 -12.97
N PRO A 257 0.50 10.37 -12.00
CA PRO A 257 0.82 8.98 -12.26
C PRO A 257 -0.14 8.37 -13.29
N GLY A 258 0.42 7.66 -14.27
CA GLY A 258 -0.37 7.04 -15.33
C GLY A 258 -0.90 7.97 -16.42
N ILE A 259 -0.63 9.28 -16.39
CA ILE A 259 -0.99 10.18 -17.48
C ILE A 259 0.17 10.34 -18.45
N PHE A 260 -0.06 10.03 -19.73
CA PHE A 260 0.96 10.11 -20.80
C PHE A 260 0.52 11.05 -21.91
N ILE A 261 1.45 11.88 -22.38
CA ILE A 261 1.24 12.81 -23.50
C ILE A 261 2.09 12.36 -24.68
N GLU A 262 1.45 12.15 -25.83
CA GLU A 262 2.11 11.82 -27.09
C GLU A 262 1.47 12.62 -28.23
N ASN A 263 2.26 13.40 -28.98
CA ASN A 263 1.82 14.23 -30.11
C ASN A 263 0.62 15.15 -29.78
N GLY A 264 0.61 15.71 -28.57
CA GLY A 264 -0.48 16.58 -28.08
C GLY A 264 -1.75 15.84 -27.65
N SER A 265 -1.80 14.52 -27.75
CA SER A 265 -2.88 13.69 -27.23
C SER A 265 -2.56 13.20 -25.82
N THR A 266 -3.57 13.16 -24.95
CA THR A 266 -3.47 12.61 -23.60
C THR A 266 -4.02 11.18 -23.57
N SER A 267 -3.30 10.28 -22.92
CA SER A 267 -3.72 8.91 -22.64
C SER A 267 -3.51 8.58 -21.17
N SER A 268 -4.27 7.62 -20.65
CA SER A 268 -4.08 7.10 -19.30
C SER A 268 -3.66 5.63 -19.35
N PHE A 269 -2.74 5.27 -18.45
CA PHE A 269 -2.39 3.91 -18.15
C PHE A 269 -3.39 3.34 -17.14
N GLN A 270 -3.88 2.14 -17.44
CA GLN A 270 -4.63 1.34 -16.48
C GLN A 270 -3.84 0.07 -16.20
N GLN A 271 -3.65 -0.23 -14.92
CA GLN A 271 -2.98 -1.45 -14.49
C GLN A 271 -3.73 -2.69 -14.99
N TYR A 272 -2.97 -3.68 -15.45
CA TYR A 272 -3.53 -4.96 -15.89
C TYR A 272 -4.22 -5.67 -14.72
N ALA A 273 -5.44 -6.11 -14.96
CA ALA A 273 -6.31 -6.78 -14.03
C ALA A 273 -7.19 -7.79 -14.77
N THR A 274 -7.39 -8.92 -14.11
CA THR A 274 -8.42 -9.90 -14.47
C THR A 274 -9.36 -10.06 -13.31
N GLY A 275 -10.65 -10.17 -13.57
CA GLY A 275 -11.61 -10.38 -12.49
C GLY A 275 -12.93 -10.94 -12.95
N LEU A 276 -13.84 -11.08 -12.00
CA LEU A 276 -15.23 -11.44 -12.21
C LEU A 276 -16.10 -10.23 -11.96
N TRP A 277 -17.19 -10.11 -12.70
CA TRP A 277 -18.23 -9.13 -12.47
C TRP A 277 -19.60 -9.76 -12.73
N THR A 278 -20.65 -9.22 -12.12
CA THR A 278 -22.00 -9.76 -12.28
C THR A 278 -22.82 -8.86 -13.18
N LEU A 279 -23.34 -9.40 -14.28
CA LEU A 279 -24.33 -8.75 -15.13
C LEU A 279 -25.61 -9.56 -15.11
N ASN A 280 -26.71 -8.96 -14.67
CA ASN A 280 -28.03 -9.63 -14.64
C ASN A 280 -28.03 -10.97 -13.88
N GLY A 281 -27.27 -11.06 -12.79
CA GLY A 281 -27.13 -12.30 -12.00
C GLY A 281 -26.15 -13.33 -12.57
N GLU A 282 -25.57 -13.09 -13.75
CA GLU A 282 -24.58 -13.96 -14.37
C GLU A 282 -23.15 -13.48 -14.06
N ARG A 283 -22.30 -14.37 -13.55
CA ARG A 283 -20.87 -14.11 -13.35
C ARG A 283 -20.14 -14.13 -14.70
N LYS A 284 -19.50 -13.01 -15.05
CA LYS A 284 -18.67 -12.84 -16.25
C LYS A 284 -17.23 -12.55 -15.85
N THR A 285 -16.28 -12.95 -16.69
CA THR A 285 -14.88 -12.55 -16.53
C THR A 285 -14.60 -11.25 -17.27
N TYR A 286 -13.61 -10.49 -16.82
CA TYR A 286 -13.03 -9.39 -17.57
C TYR A 286 -11.51 -9.46 -17.52
N THR A 287 -10.89 -8.87 -18.54
CA THR A 287 -9.45 -8.58 -18.61
C THR A 287 -9.31 -7.19 -19.20
N ASN A 288 -8.76 -6.22 -18.46
CA ASN A 288 -8.51 -4.86 -18.95
C ASN A 288 -7.13 -4.76 -19.62
N GLY A 289 -6.89 -5.63 -20.60
CA GLY A 289 -5.64 -5.64 -21.35
C GLY A 289 -5.67 -6.62 -22.51
N LYS A 290 -4.87 -6.34 -23.53
CA LYS A 290 -4.68 -7.19 -24.71
C LYS A 290 -3.33 -7.89 -24.64
N LYS A 291 -3.28 -9.12 -25.15
CA LYS A 291 -2.03 -9.87 -25.30
C LYS A 291 -1.01 -9.02 -26.08
N GLY A 292 0.19 -8.85 -25.53
CA GLY A 292 1.27 -8.08 -26.15
C GLY A 292 1.30 -6.60 -25.79
N GLN A 293 0.32 -6.07 -25.04
CA GLN A 293 0.45 -4.74 -24.44
C GLN A 293 1.56 -4.74 -23.39
N LYS A 294 2.30 -3.63 -23.36
CA LYS A 294 3.42 -3.44 -22.44
C LYS A 294 3.05 -2.37 -21.43
N THR A 295 3.29 -2.67 -20.15
CA THR A 295 3.30 -1.67 -19.08
C THR A 295 4.40 -0.64 -19.38
N PRO A 296 4.10 0.68 -19.36
CA PRO A 296 5.11 1.71 -19.46
C PRO A 296 6.18 1.50 -18.39
N SER A 297 7.46 1.53 -18.77
CA SER A 297 8.56 1.24 -17.86
C SER A 297 8.91 2.40 -16.91
N ALA A 298 8.39 3.60 -17.17
CA ALA A 298 8.65 4.80 -16.40
C ALA A 298 7.43 5.73 -16.40
N ALA A 299 7.41 6.67 -15.45
CA ALA A 299 6.49 7.80 -15.45
C ALA A 299 6.67 8.66 -16.70
N GLN A 300 5.64 9.46 -17.03
CA GLN A 300 5.70 10.42 -18.14
C GLN A 300 6.83 11.46 -17.96
N SER A 301 7.14 11.85 -16.73
CA SER A 301 8.15 12.86 -16.44
C SER A 301 8.96 12.53 -15.19
N LEU A 302 10.23 12.94 -15.24
CA LEU A 302 11.09 13.12 -14.08
C LEU A 302 11.31 14.64 -13.93
N PRO A 303 10.54 15.34 -13.09
CA PRO A 303 10.65 16.79 -12.97
C PRO A 303 12.02 17.21 -12.43
N ALA A 304 12.45 18.42 -12.78
CA ALA A 304 13.71 18.96 -12.29
C ALA A 304 13.56 19.39 -10.82
N SER A 305 14.60 19.08 -10.02
CA SER A 305 14.74 19.62 -8.68
C SER A 305 15.61 20.88 -8.69
N SER A 306 15.32 21.80 -7.78
CA SER A 306 16.04 23.06 -7.60
C SER A 306 16.14 23.39 -6.10
N ASN A 307 16.96 24.40 -5.76
CA ASN A 307 17.11 24.90 -4.39
C ASN A 307 17.41 23.81 -3.33
N CYS A 308 18.09 22.73 -3.75
CA CYS A 308 18.40 21.59 -2.91
C CYS A 308 19.35 21.95 -1.77
N LYS A 309 18.95 21.59 -0.55
CA LYS A 309 19.73 21.79 0.68
C LYS A 309 20.12 20.43 1.24
N PRO A 310 21.42 20.12 1.34
CA PRO A 310 21.85 18.89 1.97
C PRO A 310 21.45 18.89 3.45
N GLY A 311 21.00 17.74 3.92
CA GLY A 311 20.62 17.49 5.31
C GLY A 311 21.41 16.34 5.91
N LYS A 312 20.91 15.85 7.05
CA LYS A 312 21.45 14.68 7.74
C LYS A 312 20.40 13.57 7.75
N SER A 313 20.85 12.35 8.01
CA SER A 313 19.95 11.24 8.31
C SER A 313 19.00 11.63 9.45
N PRO A 314 17.68 11.39 9.31
CA PRO A 314 16.74 11.59 10.41
C PRO A 314 17.16 10.76 11.62
N ALA A 315 17.18 11.39 12.80
CA ALA A 315 17.58 10.75 14.04
C ALA A 315 16.70 11.19 15.21
N ASN A 316 16.26 10.24 16.02
CA ASN A 316 15.56 10.47 17.28
C ASN A 316 16.44 10.18 18.52
N GLY A 317 17.60 9.55 18.36
CA GLY A 317 18.56 9.32 19.44
C GLY A 317 18.15 8.24 20.44
N ILE A 318 17.12 7.43 20.16
CA ILE A 318 16.60 6.43 21.10
C ILE A 318 17.37 5.10 20.93
N ALA A 319 18.51 4.98 21.61
CA ALA A 319 19.42 3.84 21.47
C ALA A 319 18.79 2.45 21.70
N SER A 320 17.76 2.34 22.55
CA SER A 320 17.05 1.08 22.80
C SER A 320 16.28 0.59 21.56
N LEU A 321 15.76 1.51 20.74
CA LEU A 321 15.09 1.18 19.49
C LEU A 321 16.07 0.68 18.44
N SER A 322 17.22 1.34 18.29
CA SER A 322 18.27 0.92 17.35
C SER A 322 18.78 -0.49 17.65
N LYS A 323 19.05 -0.81 18.93
CA LYS A 323 19.45 -2.18 19.33
C LYS A 323 18.37 -3.22 18.99
N SER A 324 17.11 -2.90 19.25
CA SER A 324 16.00 -3.79 18.94
C SER A 324 15.81 -3.96 17.42
N ALA A 325 16.06 -2.91 16.65
CA ALA A 325 16.01 -2.91 15.20
C ALA A 325 17.10 -3.78 14.58
N GLU A 326 18.34 -3.68 15.07
CA GLU A 326 19.46 -4.53 14.62
C GLU A 326 19.18 -6.02 14.86
N GLN A 327 18.55 -6.37 15.99
CA GLN A 327 18.13 -7.74 16.27
C GLN A 327 17.07 -8.23 15.28
N ARG A 328 16.10 -7.38 14.92
CA ARG A 328 15.07 -7.70 13.92
C ARG A 328 15.66 -7.92 12.53
N MET A 329 16.53 -7.03 12.09
CA MET A 329 17.27 -7.15 10.83
C MET A 329 18.00 -8.50 10.76
N LYS A 330 18.79 -8.86 11.78
CA LYS A 330 19.50 -10.15 11.84
C LYS A 330 18.55 -11.36 11.76
N LYS A 331 17.38 -11.28 12.41
CA LYS A 331 16.35 -12.33 12.31
C LYS A 331 15.80 -12.44 10.89
N ALA A 332 15.56 -11.31 10.23
CA ALA A 332 15.05 -11.25 8.87
C ALA A 332 16.07 -11.83 7.86
N GLU A 333 17.36 -11.51 8.02
CA GLU A 333 18.46 -12.09 7.22
C GLU A 333 18.52 -13.62 7.36
N ASN A 334 18.40 -14.14 8.59
CA ASN A 334 18.40 -15.58 8.84
C ASN A 334 17.18 -16.30 8.24
N ALA A 335 16.01 -15.65 8.23
CA ALA A 335 14.81 -16.18 7.59
C ALA A 335 14.93 -16.23 6.06
N GLY A 336 15.58 -15.23 5.45
CA GLY A 336 15.89 -15.21 4.01
C GLY A 336 17.02 -16.16 3.59
N GLY A 337 17.83 -16.63 4.55
CA GLY A 337 18.97 -17.53 4.34
C GLY A 337 18.63 -19.00 4.08
N SER A 338 17.35 -19.40 4.17
CA SER A 338 16.91 -20.73 3.71
C SER A 338 16.90 -20.79 2.19
N LYS A 339 18.09 -20.91 1.61
CA LYS A 339 18.27 -21.31 0.21
C LYS A 339 17.50 -22.62 0.01
N SER A 340 16.52 -22.60 -0.88
CA SER A 340 16.02 -23.78 -1.55
C SER A 340 17.22 -24.56 -2.08
N ALA A 341 17.51 -25.70 -1.46
CA ALA A 341 18.44 -26.68 -1.99
C ALA A 341 17.77 -27.36 -3.21
N SER A 342 17.67 -26.66 -4.33
CA SER A 342 17.47 -27.28 -5.65
C SER A 342 18.82 -27.38 -6.33
N GLY A 343 19.71 -28.19 -5.74
CA GLY A 343 20.93 -28.65 -6.36
C GLY A 343 20.76 -30.11 -6.77
N SER A 344 19.84 -30.40 -7.71
CA SER A 344 19.84 -31.69 -8.38
C SER A 344 20.68 -31.54 -9.63
N SER A 345 21.90 -32.06 -9.56
CA SER A 345 22.81 -32.20 -10.68
C SER A 345 22.15 -32.96 -11.83
N ASP A 346 22.00 -32.29 -12.97
CA ASP A 346 21.82 -32.93 -14.27
C ASP A 346 23.07 -33.75 -14.61
N LYS A 347 23.04 -35.04 -14.27
CA LYS A 347 23.84 -36.04 -14.98
C LYS A 347 22.94 -36.73 -15.99
N ARG A 348 23.07 -36.28 -17.23
CA ARG A 348 22.68 -37.01 -18.43
C ARG A 348 23.34 -38.39 -18.41
N ASN A 349 22.55 -39.46 -18.43
CA ASN A 349 22.91 -40.64 -19.22
C ASN A 349 21.69 -41.52 -19.52
N ASN A 350 21.28 -41.42 -20.78
CA ASN A 350 20.77 -42.44 -21.68
C ASN A 350 19.94 -43.63 -21.12
N SER A 351 18.66 -43.64 -21.49
CA SER A 351 17.80 -44.81 -21.56
C SER A 351 18.28 -45.75 -22.68
N ASN A 352 18.43 -47.06 -22.44
CA ASN A 352 17.52 -48.08 -23.00
C ASN A 352 17.86 -49.53 -22.57
N SER A 353 16.77 -50.30 -22.43
CA SER A 353 16.56 -51.74 -22.68
C SER A 353 17.26 -52.85 -21.85
N ASP A 354 16.37 -53.64 -21.24
CA ASP A 354 16.25 -55.11 -21.31
C ASP A 354 16.79 -56.04 -20.20
N LYS A 355 15.79 -56.76 -19.65
CA LYS A 355 15.72 -58.20 -19.34
C LYS A 355 16.29 -58.76 -18.02
N ASN A 356 15.31 -59.23 -17.24
CA ASN A 356 15.14 -60.61 -16.72
C ASN A 356 16.04 -61.07 -15.56
N GLY A 357 15.42 -61.56 -14.47
CA GLY A 357 16.15 -62.21 -13.38
C GLY A 357 15.34 -62.41 -12.10
N SER A 358 14.60 -63.52 -12.06
CA SER A 358 13.91 -64.15 -10.94
C SER A 358 14.73 -64.36 -9.65
N GLY A 359 14.06 -64.39 -8.49
CA GLY A 359 14.59 -65.05 -7.28
C GLY A 359 13.91 -64.68 -5.96
N SER A 360 13.03 -65.56 -5.48
CA SER A 360 12.71 -65.92 -4.08
C SER A 360 13.40 -65.12 -2.95
N GLY A 361 12.73 -64.59 -1.93
CA GLY A 361 11.77 -65.27 -1.05
C GLY A 361 12.42 -65.47 0.33
N SER A 362 11.92 -64.80 1.37
CA SER A 362 11.77 -65.38 2.71
C SER A 362 10.93 -64.47 3.61
N SER A 363 10.04 -65.14 4.32
CA SER A 363 9.03 -64.69 5.26
C SER A 363 9.57 -64.63 6.70
N SER A 364 8.69 -64.19 7.61
CA SER A 364 8.72 -64.26 9.09
C SER A 364 9.39 -63.07 9.79
N SER A 365 8.83 -62.49 10.85
CA SER A 365 7.67 -62.84 11.67
C SER A 365 7.26 -61.64 12.55
N ASP A 366 6.00 -61.65 12.90
CA ASP A 366 5.29 -60.82 13.88
C ASP A 366 6.02 -60.55 15.19
N LYS A 367 5.80 -59.35 15.74
CA LYS A 367 5.48 -59.17 17.16
C LYS A 367 4.38 -58.14 17.35
N HIS A 368 3.22 -58.68 17.69
CA HIS A 368 2.09 -58.01 18.32
C HIS A 368 2.40 -57.76 19.80
N GLY A 369 1.93 -56.65 20.35
CA GLY A 369 1.97 -56.32 21.77
C GLY A 369 1.11 -55.09 22.04
N GLY A 370 -0.18 -55.32 22.27
CA GLY A 370 -1.18 -54.29 22.55
C GLY A 370 -1.60 -54.18 24.01
N ASN A 371 -2.64 -53.36 24.19
CA ASN A 371 -3.48 -53.03 25.36
C ASN A 371 -2.94 -51.93 26.30
N GLY A 372 -3.74 -50.97 26.75
CA GLY A 372 -5.19 -50.68 26.62
C GLY A 372 -5.43 -49.20 26.96
N ALA A 373 -6.39 -48.47 26.37
CA ALA A 373 -7.86 -48.61 26.36
C ALA A 373 -8.55 -47.86 27.51
N SER A 374 -9.24 -46.76 27.19
CA SER A 374 -10.62 -46.41 27.63
C SER A 374 -10.97 -45.01 27.09
N ASN A 375 -11.78 -44.92 26.03
CA ASN A 375 -13.25 -44.64 26.02
C ASN A 375 -13.58 -43.13 26.15
N THR A 376 -14.51 -42.50 25.43
CA THR A 376 -15.46 -42.84 24.34
C THR A 376 -16.16 -41.53 23.91
N ASN A 377 -16.46 -41.38 22.61
CA ASN A 377 -17.71 -40.90 21.97
C ASN A 377 -18.57 -39.79 22.64
N SER A 378 -19.25 -38.85 21.97
CA SER A 378 -19.53 -38.49 20.56
C SER A 378 -20.39 -37.18 20.58
N PRO A 379 -21.07 -36.67 19.52
CA PRO A 379 -21.13 -35.24 19.16
C PRO A 379 -22.45 -34.51 19.50
N VAL A 380 -22.47 -33.18 19.38
CA VAL A 380 -23.69 -32.32 19.46
C VAL A 380 -23.63 -31.33 18.28
N MET A 381 -24.39 -31.52 17.20
CA MET A 381 -25.78 -31.10 16.90
C MET A 381 -26.06 -29.58 16.88
N PHE A 382 -26.50 -29.13 15.70
CA PHE A 382 -27.09 -27.84 15.34
C PHE A 382 -28.35 -27.50 16.17
N VAL A 383 -28.51 -26.24 16.55
CA VAL A 383 -29.83 -25.62 16.83
C VAL A 383 -29.84 -24.16 16.35
N LEU A 384 -30.73 -23.88 15.38
CA LEU A 384 -31.24 -22.53 15.06
C LEU A 384 -32.19 -22.07 16.17
N ALA A 385 -32.12 -20.81 16.57
CA ALA A 385 -33.19 -20.15 17.32
C ALA A 385 -33.53 -18.78 16.71
N LEU A 386 -34.70 -18.70 16.08
CA LEU A 386 -35.44 -17.45 15.86
C LEU A 386 -36.00 -16.96 17.19
N ALA A 387 -35.95 -15.65 17.45
CA ALA A 387 -36.85 -15.00 18.39
C ALA A 387 -37.28 -13.64 17.81
N ALA A 388 -38.54 -13.58 17.38
CA ALA A 388 -39.27 -12.36 17.12
C ALA A 388 -40.01 -11.97 18.40
N THR A 389 -39.94 -10.70 18.81
CA THR A 389 -40.88 -10.12 19.76
C THR A 389 -41.23 -8.70 19.31
N ALA A 390 -42.46 -8.56 18.80
CA ALA A 390 -43.19 -7.31 18.75
C ALA A 390 -44.06 -7.23 20.02
N MET A 391 -44.10 -6.08 20.70
CA MET A 391 -45.25 -5.64 21.50
C MET A 391 -45.28 -4.12 21.54
N ALA A 392 -46.48 -3.59 21.33
CA ALA A 392 -46.80 -2.19 21.11
C ALA A 392 -47.03 -1.39 22.40
N GLY A 393 -46.73 -0.09 22.31
CA GLY A 393 -47.56 1.07 22.70
C GLY A 393 -48.23 1.14 24.08
N PHE A 394 -48.02 2.26 24.78
CA PHE A 394 -49.10 2.98 25.45
C PHE A 394 -48.89 4.50 25.38
N PHE A 395 -50.00 5.17 25.12
CA PHE A 395 -50.25 6.60 24.94
C PHE A 395 -50.52 7.30 26.29
N VAL A 396 -50.83 8.60 26.22
CA VAL A 396 -51.37 9.54 27.25
C VAL A 396 -50.26 10.41 27.88
N MET A 397 -50.24 11.74 27.76
CA MET A 397 -51.25 12.76 27.42
C MET A 397 -50.57 13.96 26.76
#